data_AF-A0A524IAS4-F1
#
_entry.id   AF-A0A524IAS4-F1
#
_cell.length_a   1.000
_cell.length_b   1.000
_cell.length_c   1.000
_cell.angle_alpha   90.00
_cell.angle_beta   90.00
_cell.angle_gamma   90.00
#
_symmetry.space_group_name_H-M   'P 1'
#
loop_
_entity.id
_entity.type
_entity.pdbx_description
1 polymer ?
#
loop_
_entity_poly.entity_id
_entity_poly.type
_entity_poly.pdbx_seq_one_letter_code
_entity_poly.pdbx_strand_id
1 'polypeptide(L)'
;MKGRGFLITILTVLLAATFAAGDARAAITCGRTVTANIVAIDQPVLFNRLGASNVNGMIFALRRDVINMDSFLTLNNGGAATPGNVMLRPDKRPRPLVLRVREGDCLTVNLENLLALAPNPNNLATDQFTVLIDEQVADRHVSFHVSGMQLVDGIQSDGSYVGANVTDSTVPQGGSTSYQLYAEHEGVFTATSYGATLGSDANQG
;
A
#
# COMPACT_ATOMS: atom_id res chain seq x y z
N MET A 1 25.64 69.93 -51.30
CA MET A 1 25.14 68.84 -52.18
C MET A 1 26.29 67.90 -52.52
N LYS A 2 26.38 66.76 -51.84
CA LYS A 2 27.16 65.59 -52.27
C LYS A 2 26.74 64.41 -51.38
N GLY A 3 25.88 63.57 -51.93
CA GLY A 3 25.42 62.36 -51.28
C GLY A 3 26.46 61.25 -51.35
N ARG A 4 26.33 60.29 -50.44
CA ARG A 4 26.72 58.89 -50.61
C ARG A 4 26.03 58.10 -49.49
N GLY A 5 24.97 57.38 -49.87
CA GLY A 5 24.18 56.54 -49.00
C GLY A 5 24.96 55.30 -48.59
N PHE A 6 24.92 54.98 -47.30
CA PHE A 6 25.46 53.76 -46.73
C PHE A 6 24.28 52.79 -46.60
N LEU A 7 24.27 51.73 -47.41
CA LEU A 7 23.34 50.61 -47.27
C LEU A 7 23.75 49.82 -46.02
N ILE A 8 22.95 49.91 -44.95
CA ILE A 8 23.06 49.03 -43.79
C ILE A 8 22.12 47.86 -44.03
N THR A 9 22.71 46.70 -44.34
CA THR A 9 22.00 45.42 -44.42
C THR A 9 21.65 44.96 -43.00
N ILE A 10 20.37 45.09 -42.63
CA ILE A 10 19.85 44.57 -41.35
C ILE A 10 19.63 43.06 -41.52
N LEU A 11 20.51 42.25 -40.94
CA LEU A 11 20.32 40.81 -40.79
C LEU A 11 19.52 40.57 -39.51
N THR A 12 18.23 40.31 -39.64
CA THR A 12 17.34 39.90 -38.55
C THR A 12 17.67 38.47 -38.11
N VAL A 13 18.24 38.33 -36.92
CA VAL A 13 18.37 37.04 -36.23
C VAL A 13 17.00 36.69 -35.63
N LEU A 14 16.27 35.76 -36.25
CA LEU A 14 15.11 35.12 -35.63
C LEU A 14 15.61 34.12 -34.58
N LEU A 15 15.54 34.48 -33.31
CA LEU A 15 15.76 33.56 -32.20
C LEU A 15 14.46 32.81 -31.94
N ALA A 16 14.34 31.60 -32.49
CA ALA A 16 13.23 30.70 -32.18
C ALA A 16 13.42 30.17 -30.75
N ALA A 17 12.75 30.79 -29.78
CA ALA A 17 12.63 30.26 -28.43
C ALA A 17 11.71 29.02 -28.48
N THR A 18 12.28 27.83 -28.57
CA THR A 18 11.56 26.59 -28.31
C THR A 18 11.22 26.54 -26.83
N PHE A 19 10.00 26.96 -26.49
CA PHE A 19 9.41 26.68 -25.19
C PHE A 19 9.22 25.17 -25.08
N ALA A 20 10.14 24.50 -24.39
CA ALA A 20 9.87 23.18 -23.85
C ALA A 20 8.75 23.37 -22.82
N ALA A 21 7.52 23.05 -23.21
CA ALA A 21 6.43 22.84 -22.28
C ALA A 21 6.79 21.62 -21.43
N GLY A 22 7.53 21.83 -20.34
CA GLY A 22 7.58 20.87 -19.27
C GLY A 22 6.18 20.77 -18.66
N ASP A 23 5.69 19.55 -18.43
CA ASP A 23 4.46 19.31 -17.69
C ASP A 23 4.57 19.94 -16.30
N ALA A 24 4.02 21.14 -16.15
CA ALA A 24 3.89 21.79 -14.86
C ALA A 24 2.80 21.06 -14.08
N ARG A 25 3.16 20.00 -13.36
CA ARG A 25 2.30 19.41 -12.33
C ARG A 25 2.33 20.34 -11.11
N ALA A 26 1.16 20.74 -10.61
CA ALA A 26 1.08 21.41 -9.32
C ALA A 26 1.68 20.47 -8.26
N ALA A 27 2.80 20.88 -7.66
CA ALA A 27 3.43 20.10 -6.60
C ALA A 27 2.53 20.15 -5.36
N ILE A 28 2.01 18.99 -4.95
CA ILE A 28 1.26 18.88 -3.69
C ILE A 28 2.19 19.30 -2.55
N THR A 29 1.73 20.26 -1.75
CA THR A 29 2.46 20.71 -0.56
C THR A 29 1.78 20.15 0.68
N CYS A 30 2.50 19.30 1.41
CA CYS A 30 2.02 18.73 2.67
C CYS A 30 2.14 19.76 3.79
N GLY A 31 1.06 20.01 4.54
CA GLY A 31 1.13 20.81 5.78
C GLY A 31 1.97 20.10 6.86
N ARG A 32 1.59 18.86 7.18
CA ARG A 32 2.36 17.92 8.00
C ARG A 32 2.30 16.52 7.41
N THR A 33 3.32 15.71 7.69
CA THR A 33 3.32 14.28 7.37
C THR A 33 2.96 13.45 8.60
N VAL A 34 1.91 12.63 8.49
CA VAL A 34 1.51 11.62 9.47
C VAL A 34 2.03 10.27 8.99
N THR A 35 2.83 9.58 9.80
CA THR A 35 3.37 8.27 9.44
C THR A 35 2.62 7.14 10.14
N ALA A 36 2.19 6.14 9.38
CA ALA A 36 1.62 4.90 9.88
C ALA A 36 2.50 3.71 9.47
N ASN A 37 3.08 3.03 10.46
CA ASN A 37 3.79 1.76 10.24
C ASN A 37 2.80 0.61 10.40
N ILE A 38 2.50 -0.07 9.31
CA ILE A 38 1.44 -1.06 9.20
C ILE A 38 2.07 -2.37 8.74
N VAL A 39 1.55 -3.48 9.26
CA VAL A 39 1.92 -4.82 8.82
C VAL A 39 0.67 -5.56 8.36
N ALA A 40 0.81 -6.38 7.32
CA ALA A 40 -0.19 -7.38 6.95
C ALA A 40 0.16 -8.70 7.65
N ILE A 41 -0.80 -9.32 8.35
CA ILE A 41 -0.58 -10.56 9.10
C ILE A 41 -1.73 -11.55 8.90
N ASP A 42 -1.41 -12.84 9.03
CA ASP A 42 -2.41 -13.89 9.21
C ASP A 42 -3.04 -13.76 10.61
N GLN A 43 -4.35 -13.69 10.67
CA GLN A 43 -5.10 -13.55 11.91
C GLN A 43 -6.46 -14.26 11.78
N PRO A 44 -6.69 -15.34 12.53
CA PRO A 44 -8.01 -15.94 12.63
C PRO A 44 -9.05 -14.91 13.10
N VAL A 45 -10.18 -14.84 12.38
CA VAL A 45 -11.29 -13.93 12.68
C VAL A 45 -12.57 -14.72 12.92
N LEU A 46 -13.27 -14.40 14.00
CA LEU A 46 -14.60 -14.93 14.29
C LEU A 46 -15.66 -13.97 13.73
N PHE A 47 -16.53 -14.46 12.86
CA PHE A 47 -17.63 -13.66 12.30
C PHE A 47 -18.76 -13.48 13.31
N ASN A 48 -19.04 -14.51 14.12
CA ASN A 48 -20.11 -14.47 15.10
C ASN A 48 -19.80 -15.31 16.35
N ARG A 49 -20.72 -15.28 17.32
CA ARG A 49 -20.62 -16.06 18.58
C ARG A 49 -21.07 -17.52 18.46
N LEU A 50 -21.51 -17.94 17.28
CA LEU A 50 -21.99 -19.30 16.99
C LEU A 50 -20.89 -20.21 16.42
N GLY A 51 -19.68 -19.67 16.24
CA GLY A 51 -18.51 -20.43 15.77
C GLY A 51 -18.19 -20.25 14.29
N ALA A 52 -18.92 -19.42 13.55
CA ALA A 52 -18.53 -19.08 12.18
C ALA A 52 -17.24 -18.25 12.21
N SER A 53 -16.22 -18.69 11.49
CA SER A 53 -14.88 -18.10 11.50
C SER A 53 -14.18 -18.25 10.16
N ASN A 54 -13.19 -17.39 9.92
CA ASN A 54 -12.17 -17.59 8.91
C ASN A 54 -10.82 -17.74 9.63
N VAL A 55 -10.28 -18.96 9.62
CA VAL A 55 -9.01 -19.30 10.27
C VAL A 55 -7.78 -18.82 9.49
N ASN A 56 -7.94 -18.58 8.19
CA ASN A 56 -6.93 -18.02 7.30
C ASN A 56 -7.23 -16.54 7.00
N GLY A 57 -7.86 -15.84 7.94
CA GLY A 57 -8.13 -14.40 7.80
C GLY A 57 -6.83 -13.62 7.68
N MET A 58 -6.83 -12.55 6.89
CA MET A 58 -5.71 -11.61 6.77
C MET A 58 -6.18 -10.23 7.22
N ILE A 59 -5.35 -9.53 7.99
CA ILE A 59 -5.66 -8.17 8.45
C ILE A 59 -4.46 -7.24 8.33
N PHE A 60 -4.75 -5.94 8.25
CA PHE A 60 -3.78 -4.90 8.56
C PHE A 60 -3.80 -4.57 10.05
N ALA A 61 -2.61 -4.44 10.64
CA ALA A 61 -2.43 -4.01 12.02
C ALA A 61 -1.30 -2.99 12.13
N LEU A 62 -1.36 -2.12 13.14
CA LEU A 62 -0.20 -1.27 13.45
C LEU A 62 0.96 -2.15 13.90
N ARG A 63 2.18 -1.86 13.43
CA ARG A 63 3.38 -2.63 13.78
C ARG A 63 3.55 -2.81 15.30
N ARG A 64 3.27 -1.75 16.08
CA ARG A 64 3.33 -1.78 17.55
C ARG A 64 2.35 -2.75 18.21
N ASP A 65 1.27 -3.11 17.52
CA ASP A 65 0.17 -3.97 17.99
C ASP A 65 0.35 -5.44 17.60
N VAL A 66 1.46 -5.75 16.95
CA VAL A 66 1.84 -7.11 16.55
C VAL A 66 3.03 -7.56 17.39
N ILE A 67 3.01 -8.85 17.74
CA ILE A 67 4.10 -9.53 18.45
C ILE A 67 4.68 -10.65 17.58
N ASN A 68 5.94 -10.96 17.84
CA ASN A 68 6.54 -12.20 17.39
C ASN A 68 6.04 -13.36 18.28
N MET A 69 5.67 -14.49 17.68
CA MET A 69 5.04 -15.58 18.44
C MET A 69 6.00 -16.35 19.33
N ASP A 70 7.30 -16.37 19.02
CA ASP A 70 8.30 -17.07 19.83
C ASP A 70 8.72 -16.26 21.06
N SER A 71 9.02 -14.98 20.85
CA SER A 71 9.54 -14.10 21.90
C SER A 71 8.45 -13.38 22.70
N PHE A 72 7.22 -13.34 22.18
CA PHE A 72 6.10 -12.54 22.71
C PHE A 72 6.39 -11.04 22.84
N LEU A 73 7.49 -10.56 22.26
CA LEU A 73 7.85 -9.15 22.20
C LEU A 73 7.14 -8.49 21.02
N THR A 74 6.70 -7.24 21.22
CA THR A 74 6.12 -6.46 20.13
C THR A 74 7.17 -6.17 19.06
N LEU A 75 6.76 -6.04 17.80
CA LEU A 75 7.68 -5.75 16.70
C LEU A 75 8.43 -4.42 16.83
N ASN A 76 7.94 -3.51 17.67
CA ASN A 76 8.62 -2.25 18.00
C ASN A 76 9.58 -2.35 19.19
N ASN A 77 9.53 -3.43 19.97
CA ASN A 77 10.31 -3.62 21.19
C ASN A 77 11.10 -4.94 21.16
N GLY A 78 11.84 -5.16 20.06
CA GLY A 78 12.77 -6.29 19.94
C GLY A 78 12.18 -7.60 19.40
N GLY A 79 10.87 -7.66 19.12
CA GLY A 79 10.27 -8.80 18.42
C GLY A 79 10.68 -8.86 16.95
N ALA A 80 11.10 -10.03 16.47
CA ALA A 80 11.44 -10.23 15.07
C ALA A 80 10.19 -10.22 14.16
N ALA A 81 10.23 -9.42 13.09
CA ALA A 81 9.17 -9.35 12.10
C ALA A 81 9.35 -10.49 11.07
N THR A 82 8.99 -11.71 11.48
CA THR A 82 9.15 -12.91 10.64
C THR A 82 7.83 -13.25 9.95
N PRO A 83 7.78 -13.31 8.61
CA PRO A 83 6.56 -13.66 7.88
C PRO A 83 5.94 -14.98 8.37
N GLY A 84 4.64 -14.96 8.67
CA GLY A 84 3.90 -16.11 9.19
C GLY A 84 4.15 -16.48 10.65
N ASN A 85 5.09 -15.82 11.34
CA ASN A 85 5.44 -16.09 12.74
C ASN A 85 5.19 -14.87 13.64
N VAL A 86 4.09 -14.18 13.36
CA VAL A 86 3.65 -12.99 14.07
C VAL A 86 2.15 -13.08 14.32
N MET A 87 1.67 -12.45 15.38
CA MET A 87 0.25 -12.40 15.69
C MET A 87 -0.13 -11.04 16.28
N LEU A 88 -1.41 -10.68 16.15
CA LEU A 88 -1.93 -9.55 16.90
C LEU A 88 -1.77 -9.82 18.40
N ARG A 89 -1.44 -8.79 19.18
CA ARG A 89 -1.32 -8.97 20.63
C ARG A 89 -2.61 -9.58 21.23
N PRO A 90 -2.50 -10.49 22.21
CA PRO A 90 -3.68 -11.12 22.83
C PRO A 90 -4.68 -10.16 23.49
N ASP A 91 -4.23 -8.97 23.93
CA ASP A 91 -5.10 -7.93 24.50
C ASP A 91 -5.94 -7.19 23.44
N LYS A 92 -5.63 -7.39 22.16
CA LYS A 92 -6.27 -6.71 21.03
C LYS A 92 -7.22 -7.64 20.31
N ARG A 93 -8.33 -7.06 19.86
CA ARG A 93 -9.32 -7.74 19.04
C ARG A 93 -9.08 -7.39 17.56
N PRO A 94 -9.16 -8.34 16.63
CA PRO A 94 -9.17 -8.04 15.20
C PRO A 94 -10.32 -7.08 14.87
N ARG A 95 -9.99 -5.92 14.32
CA ARG A 95 -10.92 -4.85 13.92
C ARG A 95 -10.37 -4.17 12.66
N PRO A 96 -11.22 -3.56 11.83
CA PRO A 96 -10.75 -2.70 10.74
C PRO A 96 -9.77 -1.64 11.25
N LEU A 97 -8.63 -1.49 10.58
CA LEU A 97 -7.65 -0.45 10.90
C LEU A 97 -8.20 0.91 10.50
N VAL A 98 -8.14 1.88 11.41
CA VAL A 98 -8.58 3.26 11.16
C VAL A 98 -7.39 4.20 11.34
N LEU A 99 -7.04 4.92 10.28
CA LEU A 99 -6.03 5.97 10.30
C LEU A 99 -6.74 7.33 10.25
N ARG A 100 -6.22 8.31 11.00
CA ARG A 100 -6.78 9.67 11.05
C ARG A 100 -5.71 10.68 10.67
N VAL A 101 -6.05 11.52 9.71
CA VAL A 101 -5.18 12.55 9.14
C VAL A 101 -6.02 13.82 8.99
N ARG A 102 -5.39 15.00 9.06
CA ARG A 102 -6.08 16.28 8.89
C ARG A 102 -6.17 16.60 7.40
N GLU A 103 -7.16 17.39 7.00
CA GLU A 103 -7.16 18.03 5.69
C GLU A 103 -5.86 18.84 5.50
N GLY A 104 -5.27 18.76 4.31
CA GLY A 104 -4.01 19.39 3.95
C GLY A 104 -2.74 18.65 4.42
N ASP A 105 -2.87 17.59 5.24
CA ASP A 105 -1.74 16.75 5.65
C ASP A 105 -1.50 15.60 4.65
N CYS A 106 -0.27 15.10 4.64
CA CYS A 106 0.09 13.88 3.93
C CYS A 106 0.14 12.68 4.89
N LEU A 107 -0.35 11.53 4.42
CA LEU A 107 -0.23 10.24 5.07
C LEU A 107 0.90 9.45 4.40
N THR A 108 1.93 9.10 5.16
CA THR A 108 2.93 8.12 4.75
C THR A 108 2.61 6.78 5.41
N VAL A 109 2.26 5.79 4.60
CA VAL A 109 2.05 4.42 5.06
C VAL A 109 3.28 3.59 4.73
N ASN A 110 3.97 3.11 5.76
CA ASN A 110 5.04 2.13 5.61
C ASN A 110 4.42 0.76 5.82
N LEU A 111 4.26 0.00 4.74
CA LEU A 111 3.67 -1.33 4.75
C LEU A 111 4.77 -2.40 4.71
N GLU A 112 4.65 -3.40 5.59
CA GLU A 112 5.45 -4.62 5.54
C GLU A 112 4.53 -5.83 5.49
N ASN A 113 4.80 -6.75 4.56
CA ASN A 113 3.99 -7.94 4.38
C ASN A 113 4.56 -9.09 5.22
N LEU A 114 3.89 -9.41 6.33
CA LEU A 114 4.28 -10.49 7.25
C LEU A 114 3.33 -11.69 7.19
N LEU A 115 2.59 -11.82 6.08
CA LEU A 115 1.83 -13.01 5.76
C LEU A 115 2.75 -14.23 5.67
N ALA A 116 2.29 -15.40 6.08
CA ALA A 116 3.02 -16.66 5.90
C ALA A 116 3.40 -16.91 4.43
N LEU A 117 4.48 -17.64 4.20
CA LEU A 117 4.98 -17.85 2.83
C LEU A 117 4.00 -18.65 1.97
N ALA A 118 3.32 -19.64 2.55
CA ALA A 118 2.31 -20.45 1.87
C ALA A 118 0.90 -19.90 2.15
N PRO A 119 -0.03 -20.02 1.18
CA PRO A 119 -1.45 -19.74 1.41
C PRO A 119 -2.07 -20.81 2.30
N ASN A 120 -3.20 -20.46 2.93
CA ASN A 120 -3.99 -21.32 3.79
C ASN A 120 -3.16 -22.03 4.89
N PRO A 121 -2.37 -21.28 5.69
CA PRO A 121 -1.41 -21.87 6.64
C PRO A 121 -2.07 -22.71 7.75
N ASN A 122 -3.36 -22.53 8.01
CA ASN A 122 -4.11 -23.25 9.05
C ASN A 122 -4.99 -24.39 8.49
N ASN A 123 -4.64 -24.98 7.35
CA ASN A 123 -5.32 -26.16 6.83
C ASN A 123 -5.12 -27.38 7.74
N LEU A 124 -6.23 -28.03 8.11
CA LEU A 124 -6.22 -29.26 8.90
C LEU A 124 -6.50 -30.45 7.99
N ALA A 125 -5.44 -31.17 7.61
CA ALA A 125 -5.53 -32.48 6.99
C ALA A 125 -5.41 -33.55 8.08
N THR A 126 -6.53 -34.13 8.50
CA THR A 126 -6.52 -35.30 9.40
C THR A 126 -6.96 -36.54 8.62
N ASP A 127 -6.45 -37.71 9.02
CA ASP A 127 -6.69 -39.02 8.36
C ASP A 127 -8.18 -39.40 8.22
N GLN A 128 -9.08 -38.72 8.96
CA GLN A 128 -10.53 -39.01 8.98
C GLN A 128 -11.39 -37.91 8.36
N PHE A 129 -10.89 -36.68 8.23
CA PHE A 129 -11.57 -35.57 7.58
C PHE A 129 -10.54 -34.55 7.09
N THR A 130 -10.54 -34.28 5.79
CA THR A 130 -9.73 -33.22 5.18
C THR A 130 -10.61 -31.98 5.05
N VAL A 131 -10.38 -30.98 5.91
CA VAL A 131 -10.95 -29.64 5.69
C VAL A 131 -9.97 -28.91 4.79
N LEU A 132 -10.20 -28.98 3.47
CA LEU A 132 -9.46 -28.15 2.53
C LEU A 132 -10.07 -26.75 2.56
N ILE A 133 -9.33 -25.79 3.13
CA ILE A 133 -9.64 -24.37 3.04
C ILE A 133 -8.76 -23.82 1.94
N ASP A 134 -9.39 -23.33 0.88
CA ASP A 134 -8.72 -22.76 -0.28
C ASP A 134 -9.28 -21.36 -0.58
N GLU A 135 -9.12 -20.46 0.40
CA GLU A 135 -9.74 -19.13 0.40
C GLU A 135 -8.72 -18.01 0.17
N GLN A 136 -7.44 -18.36 0.02
CA GLN A 136 -6.35 -17.41 -0.16
C GLN A 136 -5.68 -17.61 -1.52
N VAL A 137 -5.42 -16.51 -2.23
CA VAL A 137 -4.63 -16.50 -3.46
C VAL A 137 -3.19 -16.93 -3.16
N ALA A 138 -2.60 -17.74 -4.05
CA ALA A 138 -1.27 -18.30 -3.86
C ALA A 138 -0.14 -17.26 -3.76
N ASP A 139 -0.25 -16.15 -4.47
CA ASP A 139 0.77 -15.09 -4.55
C ASP A 139 0.92 -14.30 -3.24
N ARG A 140 -0.17 -14.15 -2.47
CA ARG A 140 -0.23 -13.41 -1.19
C ARG A 140 0.41 -12.03 -1.18
N HIS A 141 0.43 -11.35 -2.32
CA HIS A 141 0.79 -9.95 -2.38
C HIS A 141 -0.23 -9.10 -1.61
N VAL A 142 0.25 -8.00 -1.03
CA VAL A 142 -0.61 -7.01 -0.38
C VAL A 142 -0.23 -5.60 -0.83
N SER A 143 -1.11 -4.64 -0.61
CA SER A 143 -0.87 -3.24 -0.91
C SER A 143 -1.81 -2.35 -0.13
N PHE A 144 -1.61 -1.04 -0.21
CA PHE A 144 -2.46 -0.06 0.45
C PHE A 144 -2.91 1.02 -0.54
N HIS A 145 -4.05 0.79 -1.19
CA HIS A 145 -4.70 1.76 -2.06
C HIS A 145 -5.83 2.46 -1.31
N VAL A 146 -5.97 3.78 -1.45
CA VAL A 146 -7.06 4.54 -0.83
C VAL A 146 -7.86 5.28 -1.89
N SER A 147 -9.11 4.87 -2.08
CA SER A 147 -10.00 5.53 -3.01
C SER A 147 -10.45 6.89 -2.46
N GLY A 148 -10.11 7.96 -3.18
CA GLY A 148 -10.48 9.34 -2.84
C GLY A 148 -9.36 10.20 -2.23
N MET A 149 -8.13 9.67 -2.12
CA MET A 149 -6.95 10.46 -1.75
C MET A 149 -6.03 10.66 -2.96
N GLN A 150 -5.30 11.77 -3.00
CA GLN A 150 -4.36 12.07 -4.10
C GLN A 150 -2.99 11.45 -3.82
N LEU A 151 -2.28 11.04 -4.87
CA LEU A 151 -0.92 10.52 -4.76
C LEU A 151 0.09 11.67 -4.74
N VAL A 152 1.03 11.66 -3.79
CA VAL A 152 2.03 12.74 -3.65
C VAL A 152 3.20 12.55 -4.62
N ASP A 153 3.89 11.41 -4.53
CA ASP A 153 5.10 11.14 -5.32
C ASP A 153 4.79 10.68 -6.76
N GLY A 154 3.62 10.09 -6.97
CA GLY A 154 3.17 9.59 -8.26
C GLY A 154 2.54 8.20 -8.18
N ILE A 155 2.40 7.54 -9.34
CA ILE A 155 1.62 6.29 -9.48
C ILE A 155 2.14 5.12 -8.63
N GLN A 156 3.40 5.16 -8.21
CA GLN A 156 3.99 4.15 -7.33
C GLN A 156 3.42 4.20 -5.90
N SER A 157 2.82 5.32 -5.50
CA SER A 157 2.08 5.43 -4.24
C SER A 157 0.65 4.90 -4.31
N ASP A 158 0.18 4.44 -5.49
CA ASP A 158 -1.21 3.96 -5.66
C ASP A 158 -1.47 2.59 -5.04
N GLY A 159 -0.44 1.76 -4.90
CA GLY A 159 -0.60 0.39 -4.39
C GLY A 159 -1.27 -0.56 -5.38
N SER A 160 -1.17 -0.30 -6.68
CA SER A 160 -1.66 -1.15 -7.75
C SER A 160 -0.57 -1.49 -8.77
N TYR A 161 -0.70 -2.66 -9.41
CA TYR A 161 0.14 -3.07 -10.53
C TYR A 161 -0.74 -3.42 -11.73
N VAL A 162 -1.15 -2.39 -12.46
CA VAL A 162 -2.06 -2.48 -13.60
C VAL A 162 -1.59 -1.62 -14.76
N GLY A 163 -1.91 -2.04 -15.99
CA GLY A 163 -1.70 -1.23 -17.19
C GLY A 163 -0.23 -0.89 -17.46
N ALA A 164 0.07 0.41 -17.55
CA ALA A 164 1.40 0.93 -17.89
C ALA A 164 2.30 1.20 -16.67
N ASN A 165 1.91 0.74 -15.48
CA ASN A 165 2.76 0.84 -14.29
C ASN A 165 4.04 0.03 -14.53
N VAL A 166 5.18 0.71 -14.63
CA VAL A 166 6.49 0.09 -14.91
C VAL A 166 7.05 -0.71 -13.74
N THR A 167 6.66 -0.38 -12.52
CA THR A 167 7.07 -1.08 -11.30
C THR A 167 5.86 -1.50 -10.50
N ASP A 168 5.95 -2.69 -9.90
CA ASP A 168 4.96 -3.24 -9.01
C ASP A 168 4.98 -2.48 -7.68
N SER A 169 3.86 -1.85 -7.34
CA SER A 169 3.67 -1.16 -6.06
C SER A 169 2.93 -2.01 -5.02
N THR A 170 2.66 -3.28 -5.33
CA THR A 170 2.27 -4.29 -4.35
C THR A 170 3.50 -4.87 -3.64
N VAL A 171 3.27 -5.60 -2.55
CA VAL A 171 4.32 -6.06 -1.64
C VAL A 171 4.27 -7.59 -1.54
N PRO A 172 5.32 -8.31 -1.99
CA PRO A 172 5.43 -9.76 -1.82
C PRO A 172 5.60 -10.13 -0.35
N GLN A 173 5.45 -11.41 0.01
CA GLN A 173 5.67 -11.85 1.40
C GLN A 173 7.10 -11.51 1.87
N GLY A 174 7.23 -10.96 3.08
CA GLY A 174 8.51 -10.47 3.62
C GLY A 174 9.01 -9.16 3.00
N GLY A 175 8.33 -8.63 1.99
CA GLY A 175 8.63 -7.34 1.39
C GLY A 175 8.13 -6.16 2.22
N SER A 176 8.59 -4.96 1.87
CA SER A 176 8.04 -3.71 2.40
C SER A 176 8.06 -2.62 1.34
N THR A 177 7.14 -1.66 1.47
CA THR A 177 7.09 -0.45 0.63
C THR A 177 6.45 0.72 1.39
N SER A 178 6.55 1.92 0.83
CA SER A 178 5.94 3.12 1.37
C SER A 178 5.00 3.78 0.36
N TYR A 179 3.80 4.16 0.81
CA TYR A 179 2.82 4.90 0.03
C TYR A 179 2.64 6.29 0.61
N GLN A 180 2.63 7.32 -0.24
CA GLN A 180 2.41 8.69 0.18
C GLN A 180 1.13 9.28 -0.44
N LEU A 181 0.19 9.61 0.43
CA LEU A 181 -1.15 10.05 0.07
C LEU A 181 -1.41 11.44 0.64
N TYR A 182 -2.17 12.27 -0.07
CA TYR A 182 -2.56 13.61 0.34
C TYR A 182 -4.04 13.67 0.68
N ALA A 183 -4.35 14.20 1.87
CA ALA A 183 -5.72 14.42 2.33
C ALA A 183 -6.22 15.78 1.84
N GLU A 184 -6.77 15.83 0.62
CA GLU A 184 -7.25 17.07 0.00
C GLU A 184 -8.47 17.67 0.70
N HIS A 185 -9.37 16.84 1.24
CA HIS A 185 -10.59 17.27 1.92
C HIS A 185 -10.99 16.32 3.05
N GLU A 186 -11.85 16.78 3.95
CA GLU A 186 -12.43 15.95 5.01
C GLU A 186 -13.33 14.85 4.44
N GLY A 187 -13.23 13.63 4.99
CA GLY A 187 -14.05 12.52 4.55
C GLY A 187 -13.68 11.18 5.18
N VAL A 188 -14.46 10.15 4.84
CA VAL A 188 -14.13 8.75 5.13
C VAL A 188 -13.73 8.09 3.81
N PHE A 189 -12.46 7.73 3.72
CA PHE A 189 -11.90 7.05 2.56
C PHE A 189 -11.62 5.59 2.91
N THR A 190 -11.93 4.69 1.98
CA THR A 190 -11.72 3.26 2.19
C THR A 190 -10.36 2.86 1.64
N ALA A 191 -9.56 2.22 2.49
CA ALA A 191 -8.31 1.59 2.10
C ALA A 191 -8.54 0.12 1.75
N THR A 192 -8.05 -0.32 0.60
CA THR A 192 -8.14 -1.70 0.12
C THR A 192 -6.79 -2.19 -0.38
N SER A 193 -6.57 -3.50 -0.30
CA SER A 193 -5.42 -4.12 -0.97
C SER A 193 -5.79 -4.53 -2.39
N TYR A 194 -4.89 -4.25 -3.33
CA TYR A 194 -4.92 -4.70 -4.72
C TYR A 194 -3.93 -5.84 -5.01
N GLY A 195 -3.32 -6.43 -3.99
CA GLY A 195 -2.44 -7.60 -4.17
C GLY A 195 -3.20 -8.86 -4.62
N ALA A 196 -4.50 -8.93 -4.33
CA ALA A 196 -5.43 -9.88 -4.90
C ALA A 196 -6.79 -9.21 -5.10
N THR A 197 -7.19 -8.99 -6.36
CA THR A 197 -8.43 -8.29 -6.72
C THR A 197 -9.58 -9.23 -7.06
N LEU A 198 -9.29 -10.54 -7.15
CA LEU A 198 -10.23 -11.60 -7.49
C LEU A 198 -10.35 -12.55 -6.30
N GLY A 199 -11.58 -12.95 -5.98
CA GLY A 199 -11.88 -13.94 -4.92
C GLY A 199 -11.69 -15.38 -5.39
N SER A 200 -11.59 -16.31 -4.43
CA SER A 200 -11.27 -17.74 -4.60
C SER A 200 -12.41 -18.64 -5.08
N ASP A 201 -13.60 -18.12 -5.38
CA ASP A 201 -14.82 -18.94 -5.58
C ASP A 201 -14.86 -19.80 -6.87
N ALA A 202 -13.76 -19.90 -7.62
CA ALA A 202 -13.67 -20.77 -8.78
C ALA A 202 -12.23 -21.20 -9.05
N ASN A 203 -11.68 -22.10 -8.22
CA ASN A 203 -10.45 -22.89 -8.47
C ASN A 203 -9.15 -22.15 -8.86
N GLN A 204 -8.96 -20.92 -8.38
CA GLN A 204 -7.78 -20.10 -8.74
C GLN A 204 -6.70 -20.10 -7.66
N GLY A 205 -6.10 -21.27 -7.47
CA GLY A 205 -4.86 -21.52 -6.73
C GLY A 205 -4.15 -22.75 -7.26
#